data_AF-A0A388PWU3-F1
#
_entry.id   AF-A0A388PWU3-F1
#
_cell.length_a   1.000
_cell.length_b   1.000
_cell.length_c   1.000
_cell.angle_alpha   90.00
_cell.angle_beta   90.00
_cell.angle_gamma   90.00
#
_symmetry.space_group_name_H-M   'P 1'
#
loop_
_entity.id
_entity.type
_entity.pdbx_description
1 polymer ?
#
loop_
_entity_poly.entity_id
_entity_poly.type
_entity_poly.pdbx_seq_one_letter_code
_entity_poly.pdbx_strand_id
1 'polypeptide(L)'
;MRFIKFFFIVLGFSFLQSCSNPSLYQSKHYVFGTIVDISIYDEDEEKAEKVTKAVLEEFTRLHQSLHAWEKSDLTNLNESISKISLTEMPLQNLLKLLKMREN
;
A
#
# COMPACT_ATOMS: atom_id res chain seq x y z
N MET A 1 20.37 -3.42 56.60
CA MET A 1 20.71 -2.29 55.70
C MET A 1 21.25 -2.71 54.31
N ARG A 2 22.10 -3.74 54.19
CA ARG A 2 22.62 -4.21 52.87
C ARG A 2 21.52 -4.77 51.94
N PHE A 3 20.55 -5.51 52.48
CA PHE A 3 19.42 -6.06 51.71
C PHE A 3 18.47 -4.99 51.14
N ILE A 4 18.21 -3.92 51.89
CA ILE A 4 17.39 -2.78 51.43
C ILE A 4 18.06 -2.06 50.26
N LYS A 5 19.38 -1.85 50.33
CA LYS A 5 20.14 -1.28 49.20
C LYS A 5 20.06 -2.18 47.96
N PHE A 6 20.14 -3.50 48.15
CA PHE A 6 19.99 -4.47 47.05
C PHE A 6 18.60 -4.42 46.42
N PHE A 7 17.55 -4.30 47.25
CA PHE A 7 16.17 -4.17 46.79
C PHE A 7 15.95 -2.93 45.92
N PHE A 8 16.46 -1.76 46.36
CA PHE A 8 16.37 -0.53 45.56
C PHE A 8 17.17 -0.60 44.24
N ILE A 9 18.29 -1.33 44.21
CA ILE A 9 19.07 -1.54 42.98
C ILE A 9 18.29 -2.40 41.98
N VAL A 10 17.72 -3.53 42.42
CA VAL A 10 16.92 -4.42 41.55
C VAL A 10 15.65 -3.73 41.05
N LEU A 11 14.99 -2.97 41.93
CA LEU A 11 13.81 -2.18 41.57
C LEU A 11 14.17 -1.13 40.52
N GLY A 12 15.26 -0.38 40.70
CA GLY A 12 15.75 0.60 39.72
C GLY A 12 16.09 -0.03 38.37
N PHE A 13 16.68 -1.22 38.34
CA PHE A 13 16.96 -1.95 37.10
C PHE A 13 15.69 -2.39 36.35
N SER A 14 14.58 -2.64 37.07
CA SER A 14 13.31 -3.04 36.45
C SER A 14 12.62 -1.88 35.73
N PHE A 15 12.80 -0.64 36.20
CA PHE A 15 12.25 0.57 35.55
C PHE A 15 12.97 0.93 34.24
N LEU A 16 14.18 0.41 34.00
CA LEU A 16 14.93 0.64 32.76
C LEU A 16 14.38 -0.17 31.57
N GLN A 17 13.48 -1.14 31.78
CA GLN A 17 12.91 -1.97 30.73
C GLN A 17 11.62 -1.39 30.10
N SER A 18 11.13 -0.23 30.57
CA SER A 18 9.87 0.35 30.08
C SER A 18 9.99 1.10 28.75
N CYS A 19 11.17 1.14 28.14
CA CYS A 19 11.41 1.83 26.88
C CYS A 19 11.42 0.81 25.73
N SER A 20 10.24 0.32 25.32
CA SER A 20 10.09 -0.44 24.09
C SER A 20 9.67 0.49 22.96
N ASN A 21 10.44 0.53 21.87
CA ASN A 21 10.01 1.24 20.67
C ASN A 21 8.79 0.52 20.05
N PRO A 22 7.87 1.26 19.41
CA PRO A 22 6.77 0.65 18.67
C PRO A 22 7.31 -0.35 17.64
N SER A 23 6.69 -1.52 17.52
CA SER A 23 7.08 -2.50 16.51
C SER A 23 6.79 -1.92 15.13
N LEU A 24 7.81 -1.84 14.28
CA LEU A 24 7.69 -1.31 12.92
C LEU A 24 7.99 -2.43 11.94
N TYR A 25 6.95 -2.91 11.26
CA TYR A 25 7.07 -3.82 10.14
C TYR A 25 7.27 -3.01 8.85
N GLN A 26 8.27 -3.38 8.04
CA GLN A 26 8.57 -2.74 6.76
C GLN A 26 8.78 -3.76 5.66
N SER A 27 8.22 -3.51 4.49
CA SER A 27 8.45 -4.33 3.30
C SER A 27 8.46 -3.49 2.03
N LYS A 28 9.30 -3.87 1.07
CA LYS A 28 9.47 -3.16 -0.21
C LYS A 28 9.18 -4.10 -1.37
N HIS A 29 8.34 -3.64 -2.29
CA HIS A 29 7.86 -4.44 -3.42
C HIS A 29 7.99 -3.67 -4.73
N TYR A 30 8.31 -4.38 -5.81
CA TYR A 30 8.38 -3.82 -7.16
C TYR A 30 7.05 -4.04 -7.87
N VAL A 31 6.23 -3.00 -7.98
CA VAL A 31 4.92 -3.03 -8.64
C VAL A 31 4.63 -1.68 -9.27
N PHE A 32 3.82 -1.65 -10.35
CA PHE A 32 3.56 -0.42 -11.11
C PHE A 32 4.81 0.26 -11.70
N GLY A 33 5.88 -0.50 -11.94
CA GLY A 33 7.15 0.05 -12.46
C GLY A 33 7.89 0.95 -11.47
N THR A 34 7.55 0.88 -10.17
CA THR A 34 8.21 1.62 -9.10
C THR A 34 8.42 0.73 -7.87
N ILE A 35 9.02 1.29 -6.82
CA ILE A 35 9.13 0.66 -5.50
C ILE A 35 7.99 1.17 -4.63
N VAL A 36 7.22 0.24 -4.08
CA VAL A 36 6.21 0.49 -3.06
C VAL A 36 6.77 0.04 -1.72
N ASP A 37 6.81 0.96 -0.76
CA ASP A 37 7.21 0.70 0.63
C ASP A 37 5.96 0.64 1.52
N ILE A 38 5.77 -0.47 2.22
CA ILE A 38 4.66 -0.71 3.15
C ILE A 38 5.23 -0.72 4.56
N SER A 39 4.81 0.24 5.37
CA SER A 39 5.17 0.37 6.78
C SER A 39 3.92 0.18 7.66
N ILE A 40 4.00 -0.72 8.65
CA ILE A 40 2.92 -1.00 9.61
C ILE A 40 3.48 -0.82 11.02
N TYR A 41 2.82 0.02 11.82
CA TYR A 41 3.22 0.36 13.19
C TYR A 41 2.37 -0.41 14.21
N ASP A 42 3.00 -0.78 15.33
CA ASP A 42 2.35 -1.32 16.54
C ASP A 42 1.47 -2.55 16.30
N GLU A 43 1.92 -3.43 15.42
CA GLU A 43 1.21 -4.66 15.08
C GLU A 43 2.10 -5.89 15.26
N ASP A 44 1.46 -7.04 15.44
CA ASP A 44 2.12 -8.34 15.45
C ASP A 44 2.71 -8.66 14.06
N GLU A 45 3.91 -9.24 14.03
CA GLU A 45 4.66 -9.49 12.80
C GLU A 45 3.91 -10.43 11.83
N GLU A 46 3.28 -11.50 12.35
CA GLU A 46 2.53 -12.46 11.53
C GLU A 46 1.30 -11.79 10.89
N LYS A 47 0.62 -10.95 11.67
CA LYS A 47 -0.53 -10.20 11.18
C LYS A 47 -0.11 -9.12 10.17
N ALA A 48 0.99 -8.42 10.41
CA ALA A 48 1.53 -7.41 9.50
C ALA A 48 1.94 -8.04 8.15
N GLU A 49 2.57 -9.21 8.17
CA GLU A 49 2.92 -9.97 6.98
C GLU A 49 1.65 -10.38 6.20
N LYS A 50 0.65 -10.92 6.88
CA LYS A 50 -0.61 -11.36 6.25
C LYS A 50 -1.32 -10.21 5.55
N VAL A 51 -1.42 -9.05 6.18
CA VAL A 51 -2.06 -7.87 5.58
C VAL A 51 -1.23 -7.34 4.40
N THR A 52 0.09 -7.27 4.55
CA THR A 52 1.01 -6.88 3.48
C THR A 52 0.83 -7.76 2.24
N LYS A 53 0.71 -9.07 2.42
CA LYS A 53 0.45 -10.01 1.34
C LYS A 53 -0.88 -9.72 0.64
N ALA A 54 -1.96 -9.49 1.39
CA ALA A 54 -3.26 -9.16 0.81
C ALA A 54 -3.23 -7.85 -0.01
N VAL A 55 -2.53 -6.83 0.49
CA VAL A 55 -2.31 -5.57 -0.24
C VAL A 55 -1.54 -5.82 -1.53
N LEU A 56 -0.47 -6.62 -1.47
CA LEU A 56 0.36 -6.92 -2.63
C LEU A 56 -0.39 -7.75 -3.70
N GLU A 57 -1.23 -8.69 -3.28
CA GLU A 57 -2.10 -9.45 -4.18
C GLU A 57 -3.02 -8.50 -4.97
N GLU A 58 -3.64 -7.55 -4.29
CA GLU A 58 -4.50 -6.56 -4.93
C GLU A 58 -3.71 -5.59 -5.83
N PHE A 59 -2.52 -5.17 -5.40
CA PHE A 59 -1.66 -4.31 -6.22
C PHE A 59 -1.19 -5.02 -7.47
N THR A 60 -0.89 -6.32 -7.38
CA THR A 60 -0.53 -7.15 -8.53
C THR A 60 -1.71 -7.28 -9.49
N ARG A 61 -2.92 -7.55 -8.98
CA ARG A 61 -4.15 -7.60 -9.78
C ARG A 61 -4.39 -6.30 -10.53
N LEU A 62 -4.25 -5.17 -9.83
CA LEU A 62 -4.39 -3.84 -10.42
C LEU A 62 -3.28 -3.54 -11.45
N HIS A 63 -2.05 -3.93 -11.17
CA HIS A 63 -0.92 -3.74 -12.09
C HIS A 63 -1.16 -4.45 -13.43
N GLN A 64 -1.69 -5.68 -13.38
CA GLN A 64 -2.05 -6.44 -14.58
C GLN A 64 -3.24 -5.83 -15.32
N SER A 65 -4.30 -5.44 -14.59
CA SER A 65 -5.53 -4.89 -15.17
C SER A 65 -5.32 -3.49 -15.78
N LEU A 66 -4.50 -2.66 -15.14
CA LEU A 66 -4.23 -1.27 -15.53
C LEU A 66 -2.94 -1.09 -16.31
N HIS A 67 -2.34 -2.18 -16.82
CA HIS A 67 -1.09 -2.09 -17.56
C HIS A 67 -1.28 -1.26 -18.84
N ALA A 68 -0.46 -0.22 -19.03
CA ALA A 68 -0.69 0.79 -20.05
C ALA A 68 -0.37 0.34 -21.50
N TRP A 69 0.55 -0.62 -21.67
CA TRP A 69 1.01 -1.05 -23.00
C TRP A 69 0.94 -2.56 -23.24
N GLU A 70 0.66 -3.35 -22.20
CA GLU A 70 0.44 -4.80 -22.36
C GLU A 70 -1.06 -5.07 -22.49
N LYS A 71 -1.40 -6.26 -22.98
CA LYS A 71 -2.78 -6.71 -23.04
C LYS A 71 -3.36 -6.77 -21.63
N SER A 72 -4.38 -5.96 -21.37
CA SER A 72 -4.95 -5.66 -20.06
C SER A 72 -6.39 -5.18 -20.22
N ASP A 73 -7.12 -5.04 -19.12
CA ASP A 73 -8.48 -4.49 -19.16
C ASP A 73 -8.46 -3.03 -19.67
N LEU A 74 -7.44 -2.26 -19.28
CA LEU A 74 -7.23 -0.91 -19.76
C LEU A 74 -6.97 -0.85 -21.27
N THR A 75 -6.12 -1.72 -21.82
CA THR A 75 -5.85 -1.72 -23.27
C THR A 75 -7.06 -2.21 -24.06
N ASN A 76 -7.80 -3.21 -23.57
CA ASN A 76 -9.06 -3.65 -24.18
C ASN A 76 -10.11 -2.52 -24.19
N LEU A 77 -10.21 -1.76 -23.11
CA LEU A 77 -11.07 -0.58 -23.03
C LEU A 77 -10.64 0.49 -24.03
N ASN A 78 -9.35 0.81 -24.09
CA ASN A 78 -8.81 1.80 -25.03
C ASN A 78 -9.04 1.40 -26.49
N GLU A 79 -8.89 0.11 -26.84
CA GLU A 79 -9.22 -0.41 -28.16
C GLU A 79 -10.71 -0.32 -28.49
N SER A 80 -11.58 -0.47 -27.49
CA SER A 80 -13.02 -0.33 -27.67
C SER A 80 -13.40 1.13 -27.88
N ILE A 81 -12.78 2.05 -27.13
CA ILE A 81 -12.97 3.49 -27.28
C ILE A 81 -12.44 3.99 -28.63
N SER A 82 -11.29 3.50 -29.10
CA SER A 82 -10.71 3.95 -30.38
C SER A 82 -11.56 3.60 -31.60
N LYS A 83 -12.40 2.57 -31.49
CA LYS A 83 -13.38 2.19 -32.52
C LYS A 83 -14.61 3.10 -32.53
N ILE A 84 -14.85 3.88 -31.48
CA ILE A 84 -15.92 4.87 -31.46
C ILE A 84 -15.50 6.04 -32.35
N SER A 85 -16.25 6.27 -33.43
CA SER A 85 -16.05 7.43 -34.30
C SER A 85 -16.39 8.71 -33.52
N LEU A 86 -15.36 9.43 -33.07
CA LEU A 86 -15.51 10.70 -32.36
C LEU A 86 -16.11 11.80 -33.26
N THR A 87 -16.16 11.57 -34.57
CA THR A 87 -16.75 12.48 -35.56
C THR A 87 -18.28 12.53 -35.48
N GLU A 88 -18.91 11.50 -34.90
CA GLU A 88 -20.37 11.41 -34.74
C GLU A 88 -20.82 11.71 -33.29
N MET A 89 -19.89 11.85 -32.35
CA MET A 89 -20.23 12.12 -30.96
C MET A 89 -20.47 13.62 -30.71
N PRO A 90 -21.61 14.01 -30.10
CA PRO A 90 -21.84 15.37 -29.67
C PRO A 90 -20.73 15.85 -28.70
N LEU A 91 -20.25 17.08 -28.89
CA LEU A 91 -19.17 17.71 -28.10
C LEU A 91 -19.39 17.61 -26.57
N GLN A 92 -20.64 17.67 -26.10
CA GLN A 92 -20.99 17.48 -24.69
C GLN A 92 -20.62 16.10 -24.12
N ASN A 93 -20.68 15.04 -24.93
CA ASN A 93 -20.32 13.68 -24.49
C ASN A 93 -18.80 13.52 -24.38
N LEU A 94 -18.03 14.17 -25.27
CA LEU A 94 -16.58 14.23 -25.17
C LEU A 94 -16.13 14.93 -23.89
N LEU A 95 -16.78 16.05 -23.55
CA LEU A 95 -16.49 16.80 -22.33
C LEU A 95 -16.74 15.95 -21.07
N LYS A 96 -17.78 15.10 -21.08
CA LYS A 96 -18.12 14.20 -19.97
C LYS A 96 -17.07 13.09 -19.76
N LEU A 97 -16.51 12.56 -20.84
CA LEU A 97 -15.44 11.57 -20.78
C LEU A 97 -14.12 12.18 -20.29
N LEU A 98 -13.78 13.40 -20.73
CA LEU A 98 -12.61 14.11 -20.23
C LEU A 98 -12.72 14.45 -18.75
N LYS A 99 -13.93 14.78 -18.28
CA LYS A 99 -14.20 15.07 -16.87
C LYS A 99 -14.07 13.85 -15.94
N MET A 100 -14.24 12.63 -16.46
CA MET A 100 -13.98 11.40 -15.67
C MET A 100 -12.48 11.18 -15.40
N ARG A 101 -11.57 11.82 -16.16
CA ARG A 101 -10.12 11.71 -15.94
C ARG A 101 -9.64 12.55 -14.74
N GLU A 102 -10.37 13.61 -14.39
CA GLU A 102 -9.97 14.59 -13.37
C GLU A 102 -10.41 14.22 -11.95
N ASN A 103 -11.03 13.06 -11.75
CA ASN A 103 -11.56 12.60 -10.46
C ASN A 103 -10.90 11.29 -10.06
#